data_AF-A0A7J9A0X8-F1
#
_entry.id   AF-A0A7J9A0X8-F1
#
_cell.length_a   1.000
_cell.length_b   1.000
_cell.length_c   1.000
_cell.angle_alpha   90.00
_cell.angle_beta   90.00
_cell.angle_gamma   90.00
#
_symmetry.space_group_name_H-M   'P 1'
#
loop_
_entity.id
_entity.type
_entity.pdbx_description
1 polymer ?
#
loop_
_entity_poly.entity_id
_entity_poly.type
_entity_poly.pdbx_seq_one_letter_code
_entity_poly.pdbx_strand_id
1 'polypeptide(L)'
;FVGRLVGRYYDSQGNPTKYLKGAEAKAARGAQLMEKQKEMEAKQPSCNSRWSQEDGGEVWCDNGFPRLVQRPLEIALTGKMSKRCACYNEDQLGQPGLEVYSGCDYLAKRCRV
;
A
#
# COMPACT_ATOMS: atom_id res chain seq x y z
N PHE A 1 -3.17 44.31 -13.91
CA PHE A 1 -3.42 43.27 -14.93
C PHE A 1 -3.44 41.91 -14.24
N VAL A 2 -4.50 41.11 -14.42
CA VAL A 2 -4.51 39.72 -13.94
C VAL A 2 -3.88 38.88 -15.05
N GLY A 3 -2.75 38.22 -14.79
CA GLY A 3 -2.07 37.41 -15.79
C GLY A 3 -2.97 36.27 -16.28
N ARG A 4 -3.09 36.10 -17.60
CA ARG A 4 -3.79 34.95 -18.18
C ARG A 4 -2.81 33.81 -18.35
N LEU A 5 -3.12 32.66 -17.75
CA LEU A 5 -2.31 31.45 -17.84
C LEU A 5 -2.60 30.79 -19.20
N VAL A 6 -1.84 31.16 -20.23
CA VAL A 6 -1.98 30.59 -21.59
C VAL A 6 -0.92 29.53 -21.77
N GLY A 7 -1.33 28.30 -22.10
CA GLY A 7 -0.39 27.20 -22.29
C GLY A 7 -1.06 25.87 -22.56
N ARG A 8 -0.38 24.77 -22.19
CA ARG A 8 -0.84 23.41 -22.49
C ARG A 8 -2.22 23.09 -21.91
N TYR A 9 -2.56 23.68 -20.77
CA TYR A 9 -3.76 23.33 -20.00
C TYR A 9 -4.90 24.33 -20.16
N TYR A 10 -4.60 25.61 -20.42
CA TYR A 10 -5.57 26.69 -20.55
C TYR A 10 -5.30 27.52 -21.80
N ASP A 11 -6.35 27.93 -22.51
CA ASP A 11 -6.24 28.76 -23.72
C ASP A 11 -6.15 30.27 -23.43
N SER A 12 -6.11 31.10 -24.47
CA SER A 12 -6.03 32.57 -24.37
C SER A 12 -7.26 33.24 -23.73
N GLN A 13 -8.37 32.51 -23.65
CA GLN A 13 -9.60 32.93 -22.96
C GLN A 13 -9.68 32.39 -21.53
N GLY A 14 -8.74 31.54 -21.11
CA GLY A 14 -8.72 30.88 -19.81
C GLY A 14 -9.56 29.61 -19.75
N ASN A 15 -10.03 29.08 -20.89
CA ASN A 15 -10.82 27.85 -20.89
C ASN A 15 -9.92 26.61 -20.77
N PRO A 16 -10.39 25.55 -20.07
CA PRO A 16 -9.67 24.30 -19.95
C PRO A 16 -9.58 23.58 -21.31
N THR A 17 -8.35 23.27 -21.72
CA THR A 17 -8.09 22.49 -22.93
C THR A 17 -8.40 21.01 -22.73
N LYS A 18 -8.41 20.23 -23.82
CA LYS A 18 -8.50 18.76 -23.76
C LYS A 18 -7.40 18.11 -22.92
N TYR A 19 -6.22 18.74 -22.82
CA TYR A 19 -5.10 18.20 -22.03
C TYR A 19 -5.36 18.31 -20.54
N LEU A 20 -5.98 19.41 -20.09
CA LEU A 20 -6.33 19.59 -18.68
C LEU A 20 -7.41 18.59 -18.28
N LYS A 21 -8.48 18.50 -19.07
CA LYS A 21 -9.55 17.50 -18.86
C LYS A 21 -8.99 16.08 -18.80
N GLY A 22 -8.04 15.75 -19.68
CA GLY A 22 -7.36 14.46 -19.67
C GLY A 22 -6.50 14.22 -18.42
N ALA A 23 -5.78 15.24 -17.94
CA ALA A 23 -4.99 15.16 -16.72
C ALA A 23 -5.88 15.01 -15.47
N GLU A 24 -6.94 15.81 -15.36
CA GLU A 24 -7.91 15.75 -14.27
C GLU A 24 -8.65 14.41 -14.24
N ALA A 25 -9.08 13.89 -15.39
CA ALA A 25 -9.72 12.58 -15.46
C ALA A 25 -8.78 11.45 -14.98
N LYS A 26 -7.48 11.52 -15.34
CA LYS A 26 -6.48 10.56 -14.85
C LYS A 26 -6.26 10.71 -13.34
N ALA A 27 -6.16 11.94 -12.83
CA ALA A 27 -6.00 12.21 -11.40
C ALA A 27 -7.20 11.69 -10.59
N ALA A 28 -8.43 11.97 -11.05
CA ALA A 28 -9.65 11.48 -10.42
C ALA A 28 -9.72 9.95 -10.40
N ARG A 29 -9.38 9.30 -11.52
CA ARG A 29 -9.30 7.83 -11.58
C ARG A 29 -8.23 7.28 -10.62
N GLY A 30 -7.07 7.93 -10.55
CA GLY A 30 -6.00 7.56 -9.61
C GLY A 30 -6.47 7.63 -8.15
N ALA A 31 -7.13 8.72 -7.76
CA ALA A 31 -7.68 8.89 -6.42
C ALA A 31 -8.72 7.80 -6.07
N GLN A 32 -9.61 7.45 -7.02
CA GLN A 32 -10.58 6.38 -6.81
C GLN A 32 -9.93 5.00 -6.63
N LEU A 33 -8.89 4.69 -7.41
CA LEU A 33 -8.16 3.43 -7.27
C LEU A 33 -7.38 3.38 -5.95
N MET A 34 -6.81 4.51 -5.54
CA MET A 34 -6.07 4.63 -4.29
C MET A 34 -6.97 4.40 -3.07
N GLU A 35 -8.18 4.96 -3.06
CA GLU A 35 -9.13 4.72 -1.96
C GLU A 35 -9.56 3.25 -1.88
N LYS A 36 -9.89 2.64 -3.03
CA LYS A 36 -10.20 1.20 -3.09
C LYS A 36 -9.05 0.33 -2.57
N GLN A 37 -7.82 0.70 -2.91
CA GLN A 37 -6.63 -0.02 -2.44
C GLN A 37 -6.46 0.10 -0.93
N LYS A 38 -6.64 1.30 -0.38
CA LYS A 38 -6.62 1.56 1.06
C LYS A 38 -7.68 0.74 1.80
N GLU A 39 -8.90 0.67 1.28
CA GLU A 39 -9.97 -0.17 1.85
C GLU A 39 -9.61 -1.66 1.83
N MET A 40 -9.05 -2.17 0.72
CA MET A 40 -8.61 -3.56 0.63
C MET A 40 -7.47 -3.87 1.61
N GLU A 41 -6.48 -2.98 1.72
CA GLU A 41 -5.38 -3.14 2.67
C GLU A 41 -5.88 -3.09 4.13
N ALA A 42 -6.86 -2.23 4.44
CA ALA A 42 -7.44 -2.11 5.77
C ALA A 42 -8.23 -3.35 6.21
N LYS A 43 -8.78 -4.13 5.27
CA LYS A 43 -9.44 -5.42 5.57
C LYS A 43 -8.46 -6.45 6.13
N GLN A 44 -7.18 -6.34 5.81
CA GLN A 44 -6.17 -7.28 6.27
C GLN A 44 -5.47 -6.74 7.54
N PRO A 45 -5.72 -7.36 8.71
CA PRO A 45 -5.17 -6.88 9.98
C PRO A 45 -3.64 -6.89 9.95
N SER A 46 -3.05 -5.83 10.48
CA SER A 46 -1.60 -5.75 10.71
C SER A 46 -1.19 -6.71 11.83
N CYS A 47 0.06 -7.17 11.79
CA CYS A 47 0.62 -7.95 12.88
C CYS A 47 0.95 -7.07 14.07
N ASN A 48 0.96 -7.67 15.26
CA ASN A 48 1.64 -7.13 16.41
C ASN A 48 3.16 -7.24 16.20
N SER A 49 3.92 -6.33 16.81
CA SER A 49 5.38 -6.34 16.74
C SER A 49 5.98 -5.81 18.04
N ARG A 50 7.10 -6.39 18.46
CA ARG A 50 7.90 -5.91 19.59
C ARG A 50 9.38 -5.97 19.25
N TRP A 51 10.16 -5.18 19.96
CA TRP A 51 11.62 -5.23 19.87
C TRP A 51 12.20 -5.06 21.27
N SER A 52 13.21 -5.86 21.60
CA SER A 52 14.03 -5.68 22.79
C SER A 52 15.51 -5.81 22.40
N GLN A 53 16.40 -5.25 23.22
CA GLN A 53 17.84 -5.37 22.98
C GLN A 53 18.34 -6.81 23.09
N GLU A 54 17.72 -7.62 23.96
CA GLU A 54 18.11 -9.01 24.23
C GLU A 54 17.57 -9.98 23.18
N ASP A 55 16.29 -9.84 22.80
CA ASP A 55 15.60 -10.81 21.94
C ASP A 55 15.54 -10.37 20.47
N GLY A 56 15.86 -9.11 20.17
CA GLY A 56 15.69 -8.52 18.84
C GLY A 56 14.22 -8.26 18.51
N GLY A 57 13.91 -8.27 17.20
CA GLY A 57 12.55 -8.05 16.70
C GLY A 57 11.72 -9.33 16.73
N GLU A 58 10.43 -9.19 17.06
CA GLU A 58 9.45 -10.25 16.92
C GLU A 58 8.12 -9.70 16.40
N VAL A 59 7.46 -10.46 15.54
CA VAL A 59 6.10 -10.19 15.05
C VAL A 59 5.20 -11.38 15.34
N TRP A 60 3.92 -11.10 15.60
CA TRP A 60 2.94 -12.15 15.83
C TRP A 60 1.51 -11.72 15.47
N CYS A 61 0.65 -12.73 15.38
CA CYS A 61 -0.77 -12.57 15.16
C CYS A 61 -1.53 -13.29 16.27
N ASP A 62 -2.49 -12.60 16.91
CA ASP A 62 -3.34 -13.24 17.92
C ASP A 62 -4.27 -14.26 17.26
N ASN A 63 -4.75 -13.93 16.06
CA ASN A 63 -5.53 -14.80 15.18
C ASN A 63 -4.85 -14.90 13.81
N GLY A 64 -4.52 -16.13 13.39
CA GLY A 64 -3.85 -16.40 12.11
C GLY A 64 -2.31 -16.43 12.19
N PHE A 65 -1.68 -16.24 11.03
CA PHE A 65 -0.24 -16.37 10.83
C PHE A 65 0.33 -15.12 10.17
N PRO A 66 1.47 -14.59 10.66
CA PRO A 66 2.11 -13.42 10.09
C PRO A 66 2.69 -13.71 8.70
N ARG A 67 2.40 -12.83 7.74
CA ARG A 67 2.96 -12.84 6.39
C ARG A 67 3.48 -11.48 6.00
N LEU A 68 4.60 -11.48 5.29
CA LEU A 68 5.13 -10.31 4.60
C LEU A 68 4.38 -10.15 3.28
N VAL A 69 3.75 -9.00 3.10
CA VAL A 69 3.02 -8.62 1.88
C VAL A 69 3.53 -7.28 1.40
N GLN A 70 3.46 -7.03 0.10
CA GLN A 70 3.80 -5.72 -0.44
C GLN A 70 2.90 -4.62 0.15
N ARG A 71 3.37 -3.37 0.12
CA ARG A 71 2.55 -2.17 0.44
C ARG A 71 2.22 -1.40 -0.84
N PRO A 72 1.28 -1.86 -1.67
CA PRO A 72 0.94 -1.19 -2.93
C PRO A 72 0.66 0.31 -2.79
N LEU A 73 -0.05 0.74 -1.74
CA LEU A 73 -0.36 2.15 -1.53
C LEU A 73 0.92 3.00 -1.36
N GLU A 74 1.86 2.53 -0.55
CA GLU A 74 3.15 3.20 -0.32
C GLU A 74 4.03 3.18 -1.58
N ILE A 75 4.01 2.06 -2.32
CA ILE A 75 4.71 1.92 -3.60
C ILE A 75 4.16 2.92 -4.63
N ALA A 76 2.83 3.06 -4.72
CA ALA A 76 2.18 3.98 -5.66
C ALA A 76 2.54 5.45 -5.38
N LEU A 77 2.76 5.81 -4.11
CA LEU A 77 3.10 7.18 -3.69
C LEU A 77 4.59 7.49 -3.78
N THR A 78 5.44 6.52 -3.43
CA THR A 78 6.90 6.77 -3.28
C THR A 78 7.75 6.17 -4.39
N GLY A 79 7.19 5.23 -5.17
CA GLY A 79 7.92 4.42 -6.14
C GLY A 79 8.90 3.41 -5.52
N LYS A 80 8.97 3.31 -4.19
CA LYS A 80 9.89 2.41 -3.49
C LYS A 80 9.18 1.12 -3.11
N MET A 81 9.82 -0.01 -3.38
CA MET A 81 9.32 -1.31 -2.94
C MET A 81 9.40 -1.42 -1.42
N SER A 82 8.26 -1.62 -0.78
CA SER A 82 8.18 -1.87 0.66
C SER A 82 7.18 -2.98 0.98
N LYS A 83 7.39 -3.61 2.14
CA LYS A 83 6.58 -4.73 2.65
C LYS A 83 5.99 -4.38 4.01
N ARG A 84 4.85 -4.98 4.36
CA ARG A 84 4.26 -4.94 5.71
C ARG A 84 3.98 -6.35 6.19
N CYS A 85 3.89 -6.48 7.51
CA CYS A 85 3.28 -7.64 8.12
C CYS A 85 1.75 -7.54 8.07
N ALA A 86 1.11 -8.66 7.74
CA ALA A 86 -0.33 -8.85 7.80
C ALA A 86 -0.67 -10.26 8.30
N CYS A 87 -1.75 -10.40 9.08
CA CYS A 87 -2.16 -11.67 9.67
C CYS A 87 -3.19 -12.37 8.79
N TYR A 88 -2.90 -13.58 8.33
CA TYR A 88 -3.78 -14.38 7.46
C TYR A 88 -4.27 -15.64 8.16
N ASN A 89 -5.48 -16.07 7.84
CA ASN A 89 -5.98 -17.37 8.28
C ASN A 89 -5.38 -18.51 7.44
N GLU A 90 -5.48 -19.75 7.94
CA GLU A 90 -4.86 -20.93 7.31
C GLU A 90 -5.35 -21.16 5.87
N ASP A 91 -6.65 -20.99 5.63
CA ASP A 91 -7.31 -21.10 4.34
C ASP A 91 -6.82 -20.06 3.31
N GLN A 92 -6.20 -18.97 3.80
CA GLN A 92 -5.72 -17.87 2.97
C GLN A 92 -4.23 -17.98 2.64
N LEU A 93 -3.47 -18.87 3.28
CA LEU A 93 -2.01 -18.92 3.16
C LEU A 93 -1.52 -19.36 1.76
N GLY A 94 -2.40 -19.93 0.94
CA GLY A 94 -2.13 -20.29 -0.45
C GLY A 94 -2.22 -19.12 -1.44
N GLN A 95 -2.58 -17.92 -0.98
CA GLN A 95 -2.65 -16.75 -1.86
C GLN A 95 -1.26 -16.33 -2.36
N PRO A 96 -1.14 -15.90 -3.62
CA PRO A 96 0.13 -15.42 -4.16
C PRO A 96 0.56 -14.12 -3.48
N GLY A 97 1.87 -13.91 -3.36
CA GLY A 97 2.44 -12.69 -2.78
C GLY A 97 2.49 -12.67 -1.26
N LEU A 98 2.18 -13.78 -0.59
CA LEU A 98 2.42 -13.98 0.84
C LEU A 98 3.81 -14.57 1.04
N GLU A 99 4.68 -13.85 1.73
CA GLU A 99 6.02 -14.30 2.07
C GLU A 99 6.13 -14.64 3.57
N VAL A 100 6.90 -15.67 3.89
CA VAL A 100 7.21 -16.06 5.28
C VAL A 100 8.49 -15.36 5.73
N TYR A 101 8.57 -15.00 7.01
CA TYR A 101 9.79 -14.46 7.59
C TYR A 101 10.94 -15.46 7.51
N SER A 102 12.16 -14.97 7.29
CA SER A 102 13.36 -15.81 7.21
C SER A 102 13.52 -16.63 8.49
N GLY A 103 13.68 -17.96 8.35
CA GLY A 103 13.84 -18.87 9.49
C GLY A 103 12.57 -19.10 10.33
N CYS A 104 11.41 -18.61 9.88
CA CYS A 104 10.14 -18.88 10.54
C CYS A 104 9.43 -20.08 9.91
N ASP A 105 8.79 -20.91 10.74
CA ASP A 105 7.96 -22.02 10.26
C ASP A 105 6.71 -21.48 9.53
N TYR A 106 6.23 -22.23 8.52
CA TYR A 106 5.09 -21.81 7.72
C TYR A 106 3.83 -21.61 8.60
N LEU A 107 3.60 -22.44 9.60
CA LEU A 107 2.45 -22.34 10.52
C LEU A 107 2.84 -21.71 11.87
N ALA A 108 3.96 -21.00 11.95
CA ALA A 108 4.29 -20.24 13.16
C ALA A 108 3.37 -19.03 13.33
N LYS A 109 2.82 -18.86 14.53
CA LYS A 109 2.06 -17.66 14.92
C LYS A 109 2.94 -16.49 15.36
N ARG A 110 4.21 -16.75 15.63
CA ARG A 110 5.23 -15.79 16.08
C ARG A 110 6.50 -16.00 15.27
N CYS A 111 7.07 -14.92 14.73
CA CYS A 111 8.30 -14.96 13.95
C CYS A 111 9.30 -13.93 14.49
N ARG A 112 10.57 -14.32 14.58
CA ARG A 112 11.67 -13.38 14.84
C ARG A 112 12.02 -12.63 13.56
N VAL A 113 12.46 -11.37 13.70
CA VAL A 113 12.77 -10.43 12.61
C VAL A 113 14.18 -9.90 12.70
#